data_AF-A0A8J3TCF2-F1
#
_entry.id   AF-A0A8J3TCF2-F1
#
_cell.length_a   1.000
_cell.length_b   1.000
_cell.length_c   1.000
_cell.angle_alpha   90.00
_cell.angle_beta   90.00
_cell.angle_gamma   90.00
#
_symmetry.space_group_name_H-M   'P 1'
#
loop_
_entity.id
_entity.type
_entity.pdbx_description
1 polymer ?
#
loop_
_entity_poly.entity_id
_entity_poly.type
_entity_poly.pdbx_seq_one_letter_code
_entity_poly.pdbx_strand_id
1 'polypeptide(L)'
;MSWRSRNEVAVALALLVACWFALAIPGRGGPDRQAFDTTVAASARDGLSNVRTAWLVGDAHRGGRVTRTYLSAVLDHSIRAVATAQLRLAETPPPGRAQAAVRDALRTLLDEGERAIGDLVGAVYRGDTAGVRAAVAALGAIGDRLADFVDRHPS
;
A
#
# COMPACT_ATOMS: atom_id res chain seq x y z
N MET A 1 17.68 20.37 -51.54
CA MET A 1 18.29 19.84 -50.29
C MET A 1 19.31 18.78 -50.66
N SER A 2 20.60 19.09 -50.50
CA SER A 2 21.70 18.21 -50.91
C SER A 2 21.82 17.00 -49.98
N TRP A 3 22.18 15.85 -50.54
CA TRP A 3 22.24 14.56 -49.85
C TRP A 3 23.15 14.55 -48.60
N ARG A 4 24.14 15.45 -48.54
CA ARG A 4 25.04 15.63 -47.39
C ARG A 4 24.35 16.24 -46.16
N SER A 5 23.44 17.20 -46.33
CA SER A 5 22.77 17.84 -45.19
C SER A 5 21.74 16.93 -44.51
N ARG A 6 21.18 15.97 -45.24
CA ARG A 6 20.28 14.94 -44.66
C ARG A 6 21.03 13.99 -43.73
N ASN A 7 22.27 13.64 -44.07
CA ASN A 7 23.08 12.72 -43.27
C ASN A 7 23.64 13.41 -42.02
N GLU A 8 24.03 14.68 -42.10
CA GLU A 8 24.45 15.47 -40.93
C GLU A 8 23.31 15.68 -39.94
N VAL A 9 22.10 15.97 -40.44
CA VAL A 9 20.90 16.06 -39.59
C VAL A 9 20.57 14.70 -38.97
N ALA A 10 20.68 13.60 -39.71
CA ALA A 10 20.44 12.26 -39.17
C ALA A 10 21.45 11.86 -38.07
N VAL A 11 22.73 12.20 -38.24
CA VAL A 11 23.77 11.95 -37.24
C VAL A 11 23.56 12.81 -36.00
N ALA A 12 23.22 14.09 -36.16
CA ALA A 12 22.89 14.97 -35.05
C ALA A 12 21.67 14.47 -34.28
N LEU A 13 20.62 14.00 -34.97
CA LEU A 13 19.43 13.44 -34.33
C LEU A 13 19.74 12.13 -33.59
N ALA A 14 20.57 11.26 -34.18
CA ALA A 14 20.97 10.00 -33.56
C ALA A 14 21.82 10.23 -32.30
N LEU A 15 22.72 11.21 -32.32
CA LEU A 15 23.51 11.61 -31.14
C LEU A 15 22.65 12.24 -30.05
N LEU A 16 21.63 13.02 -30.44
CA LEU A 16 20.71 13.65 -29.49
C LEU A 16 19.81 12.59 -28.84
N VAL A 17 19.29 11.63 -29.60
CA VAL A 17 18.56 10.47 -29.07
C VAL A 17 19.46 9.60 -28.19
N ALA A 18 20.69 9.32 -28.60
CA ALA A 18 21.64 8.55 -27.79
C ALA A 18 22.02 9.27 -26.48
N CYS A 19 22.14 10.60 -26.49
CA CYS A 19 22.39 11.42 -25.31
C CYS A 19 21.20 11.38 -24.34
N TRP A 20 19.96 11.46 -24.86
CA TRP A 20 18.76 11.26 -24.06
C TRP A 20 18.66 9.86 -23.46
N PHE A 21 19.02 8.82 -24.22
CA PHE A 21 19.06 7.45 -23.72
C PHE A 21 20.16 7.23 -22.68
N ALA A 22 21.32 7.89 -22.81
CA ALA A 22 22.40 7.82 -21.83
C ALA A 22 22.04 8.46 -20.48
N LEU A 23 21.20 9.50 -20.48
CA LEU A 23 20.63 10.11 -19.27
C LEU A 23 19.49 9.29 -18.65
N ALA A 24 18.86 8.39 -19.42
CA ALA A 24 17.83 7.47 -18.95
C ALA A 24 18.40 6.14 -18.43
N ILE A 25 19.71 5.93 -18.48
CA ILE A 25 20.36 4.81 -17.79
C ILE A 25 20.36 5.17 -16.30
N PRO A 26 19.54 4.53 -15.45
CA PRO A 26 19.61 4.76 -14.02
C PRO A 26 21.05 4.47 -13.59
N GLY A 27 21.65 5.45 -12.91
CA GLY A 27 23.01 5.35 -12.41
C GLY A 27 23.24 4.05 -11.64
N ARG A 28 24.51 3.65 -11.53
CA ARG A 28 25.02 2.48 -10.79
C ARG A 28 24.70 2.47 -9.27
N GLY A 29 23.64 3.10 -8.80
CA GLY A 29 23.05 2.89 -7.47
C GLY A 29 21.86 1.95 -7.62
N GLY A 30 21.90 0.79 -6.97
CA GLY A 30 20.69 -0.02 -6.79
C GLY A 30 19.58 0.77 -6.08
N PRO A 31 18.35 0.22 -5.98
CA PRO A 31 17.26 0.90 -5.27
C PRO A 31 17.71 1.39 -3.90
N ASP A 32 17.34 2.61 -3.53
CA ASP A 32 17.72 3.21 -2.26
C ASP A 32 17.07 2.43 -1.11
N ARG A 33 17.91 1.78 -0.30
CA ARG A 33 17.46 0.99 0.84
C ARG A 33 16.75 1.85 1.89
N GLN A 34 17.25 3.06 2.15
CA GLN A 34 16.65 3.96 3.13
C GLN A 34 15.26 4.41 2.66
N ALA A 35 15.11 4.71 1.37
CA ALA A 35 13.81 5.03 0.78
C ALA A 35 12.84 3.83 0.88
N PHE A 36 13.30 2.62 0.58
CA PHE A 36 12.50 1.40 0.74
C PHE A 36 12.04 1.20 2.19
N ASP A 37 12.96 1.25 3.15
CA ASP A 37 12.66 1.03 4.57
C ASP A 37 11.68 2.10 5.09
N THR A 38 11.84 3.36 4.65
CA THR A 38 10.91 4.46 4.96
C THR A 38 9.51 4.20 4.41
N THR A 39 9.39 3.77 3.15
CA THR A 39 8.09 3.46 2.55
C THR A 39 7.43 2.28 3.24
N VAL A 40 8.17 1.22 3.57
CA VAL A 40 7.64 0.05 4.31
C VAL A 40 7.09 0.49 5.66
N ALA A 41 7.86 1.26 6.44
CA ALA A 41 7.43 1.76 7.74
C ALA A 41 6.19 2.66 7.63
N ALA A 42 6.15 3.56 6.66
CA ALA A 42 5.00 4.43 6.42
C ALA A 42 3.74 3.63 6.03
N SER A 43 3.85 2.72 5.06
CA SER A 43 2.73 1.86 4.64
C SER A 43 2.24 0.95 5.77
N ALA A 44 3.14 0.44 6.62
CA ALA A 44 2.77 -0.37 7.77
C ALA A 44 2.01 0.43 8.84
N ARG A 45 2.48 1.65 9.17
CA ARG A 45 1.79 2.56 10.12
C ARG A 45 0.43 2.99 9.60
N ASP A 46 0.34 3.33 8.31
CA ASP A 46 -0.92 3.72 7.69
C ASP A 46 -1.91 2.54 7.67
N GLY A 47 -1.45 1.35 7.28
CA GLY A 47 -2.24 0.12 7.32
C GLY A 47 -2.75 -0.18 8.74
N LEU A 48 -1.87 -0.13 9.74
CA LEU A 48 -2.22 -0.33 11.15
C LEU A 48 -3.28 0.68 11.61
N SER A 49 -3.08 1.96 11.35
CA SER A 49 -4.00 3.04 11.74
C SER A 49 -5.40 2.81 11.18
N ASN A 50 -5.49 2.46 9.89
CA ASN A 50 -6.77 2.23 9.21
C ASN A 50 -7.45 0.94 9.66
N VAL A 51 -6.71 -0.15 9.85
CA VAL A 51 -7.25 -1.41 10.39
C VAL A 51 -7.77 -1.20 11.83
N ARG A 52 -7.03 -0.49 12.68
CA ARG A 52 -7.47 -0.14 14.05
C ARG A 52 -8.68 0.78 14.05
N THR A 53 -8.74 1.72 13.12
CA THR A 53 -9.91 2.60 12.96
C THR A 53 -11.14 1.77 12.61
N ALA A 54 -11.04 0.89 11.61
CA ALA A 54 -12.12 -0.03 11.21
C ALA A 54 -12.56 -0.94 12.37
N TRP A 55 -11.59 -1.48 13.12
CA TRP A 55 -11.86 -2.26 14.33
C TRP A 55 -12.65 -1.46 15.38
N LEU A 56 -12.19 -0.25 15.72
CA LEU A 56 -12.82 0.63 16.71
C LEU A 56 -14.26 0.98 16.33
N VAL A 57 -14.50 1.38 15.07
CA VAL A 57 -15.86 1.74 14.63
C VAL A 57 -16.76 0.51 14.50
N GLY A 58 -16.21 -0.64 14.11
CA GLY A 58 -16.93 -1.92 14.10
C GLY A 58 -17.36 -2.35 15.51
N ASP A 59 -16.48 -2.23 16.50
CA ASP A 59 -16.81 -2.50 17.90
C ASP A 59 -17.84 -1.49 18.45
N ALA A 60 -17.68 -0.20 18.14
CA ALA A 60 -18.66 0.81 18.50
C ALA A 60 -20.04 0.52 17.90
N HIS A 61 -20.09 0.00 16.67
CA HIS A 61 -21.35 -0.36 16.01
C HIS A 61 -22.05 -1.52 16.72
N ARG A 62 -21.30 -2.54 17.14
CA ARG A 62 -21.83 -3.65 17.96
C ARG A 62 -22.45 -3.15 19.26
N GLY A 63 -21.89 -2.10 19.84
CA GLY A 63 -22.43 -1.46 21.04
C GLY A 63 -23.57 -0.46 20.78
N GLY A 64 -24.05 -0.32 19.55
CA GLY A 64 -25.08 0.67 19.19
C GLY A 64 -24.63 2.13 19.31
N ARG A 65 -23.32 2.39 19.40
CA ARG A 65 -22.74 3.72 19.64
C ARG A 65 -22.49 4.52 18.36
N VAL A 66 -22.60 3.90 17.19
CA VAL A 66 -22.42 4.57 15.89
C VAL A 66 -23.49 4.16 14.90
N THR A 67 -23.89 5.11 14.05
CA THR A 67 -24.88 4.88 13.00
C THR A 67 -24.27 4.13 11.83
N ARG A 68 -25.11 3.41 11.07
CA ARG A 68 -24.69 2.69 9.86
C ARG A 68 -24.10 3.64 8.80
N THR A 69 -24.65 4.85 8.66
CA THR A 69 -24.16 5.85 7.70
C THR A 69 -22.74 6.30 8.04
N TYR A 70 -22.48 6.62 9.31
CA TYR A 70 -21.14 6.99 9.76
C TYR A 70 -20.15 5.84 9.60
N LEU A 71 -20.54 4.64 10.03
CA LEU A 71 -19.72 3.44 9.89
C LEU A 71 -19.33 3.19 8.43
N SER A 72 -20.28 3.25 7.50
CA SER A 72 -20.02 3.01 6.08
C SER A 72 -18.97 3.97 5.51
N ALA A 73 -19.03 5.26 5.85
CA ALA A 73 -18.07 6.24 5.37
C ALA A 73 -16.65 5.98 5.92
N VAL A 74 -16.54 5.61 7.20
CA VAL A 74 -15.26 5.29 7.82
C VAL A 74 -14.64 4.02 7.24
N LEU A 75 -15.44 2.96 7.04
CA LEU A 75 -14.93 1.71 6.48
C LEU A 75 -14.48 1.88 5.01
N ASP A 76 -15.23 2.63 4.22
CA ASP A 76 -14.89 2.97 2.84
C ASP A 76 -13.60 3.80 2.74
N HIS A 77 -13.40 4.77 3.65
CA HIS A 77 -12.13 5.46 3.78
C HIS A 77 -10.98 4.52 4.16
N SER A 78 -11.21 3.61 5.12
CA SER A 78 -10.20 2.68 5.61
C SER A 78 -9.74 1.71 4.50
N ILE A 79 -10.67 1.18 3.69
CA ILE A 79 -10.36 0.33 2.54
C ILE A 79 -9.47 1.09 1.54
N ARG A 80 -9.86 2.30 1.14
CA ARG A 80 -9.08 3.12 0.19
C ARG A 80 -7.68 3.42 0.71
N ALA A 81 -7.53 3.68 2.01
CA ALA A 81 -6.24 3.96 2.61
C ALA A 81 -5.34 2.71 2.63
N VAL A 82 -5.88 1.53 2.95
CA VAL A 82 -5.15 0.26 2.86
C VAL A 82 -4.72 -0.03 1.42
N ALA A 83 -5.63 0.12 0.45
CA ALA A 83 -5.30 -0.03 -0.97
C ALA A 83 -4.20 0.95 -1.42
N THR A 84 -4.22 2.18 -0.92
CA THR A 84 -3.16 3.18 -1.18
C THR A 84 -1.81 2.76 -0.58
N ALA A 85 -1.80 2.15 0.61
CA ALA A 85 -0.59 1.60 1.21
C ALA A 85 -0.04 0.41 0.40
N GLN A 86 -0.91 -0.48 -0.10
CA GLN A 86 -0.51 -1.57 -1.00
C GLN A 86 0.07 -1.04 -2.31
N LEU A 87 -0.54 -0.03 -2.92
CA LEU A 87 -0.05 0.59 -4.16
C LEU A 87 1.35 1.17 -3.97
N ARG A 88 1.59 1.94 -2.89
CA ARG A 88 2.92 2.46 -2.55
C ARG A 88 3.97 1.36 -2.41
N LEU A 89 3.62 0.22 -1.80
CA LEU A 89 4.53 -0.92 -1.69
C LEU A 89 4.81 -1.58 -3.04
N ALA A 90 3.81 -1.67 -3.91
CA ALA A 90 3.96 -2.22 -5.26
C ALA A 90 4.87 -1.33 -6.13
N GLU A 91 4.77 -0.01 -5.98
CA GLU A 91 5.57 0.98 -6.70
C GLU A 91 6.99 1.13 -6.15
N THR A 92 7.29 0.57 -4.98
CA THR A 92 8.61 0.66 -4.36
C THR A 92 9.40 -0.63 -4.60
N PRO A 93 10.34 -0.66 -5.57
CA PRO A 93 11.11 -1.86 -5.87
C PRO A 93 12.04 -2.20 -4.70
N PRO A 94 12.08 -3.46 -4.24
CA PRO A 94 12.97 -3.87 -3.17
C PRO A 94 14.43 -3.88 -3.66
N PRO A 95 15.39 -3.37 -2.86
CA PRO A 95 16.82 -3.38 -3.22
C PRO A 95 17.45 -4.78 -3.24
N GLY A 96 16.77 -5.79 -2.69
CA GLY A 96 17.26 -7.17 -2.63
C GLY A 96 16.21 -8.17 -2.15
N ARG A 97 16.59 -9.45 -2.11
CA ARG A 97 15.69 -10.57 -1.74
C ARG A 97 15.14 -10.46 -0.32
N ALA A 98 15.96 -10.00 0.63
CA ALA A 98 15.52 -9.81 2.01
C ALA A 98 14.41 -8.76 2.11
N GLN A 99 14.59 -7.62 1.43
CA GLN A 99 13.61 -6.55 1.36
C GLN A 99 12.36 -6.96 0.58
N ALA A 100 12.50 -7.78 -0.46
CA ALA A 100 11.35 -8.37 -1.15
C ALA A 100 10.50 -9.20 -0.19
N ALA A 101 11.12 -10.02 0.67
CA ALA A 101 10.40 -10.79 1.68
C ALA A 101 9.69 -9.89 2.71
N VAL A 102 10.30 -8.78 3.13
CA VAL A 102 9.66 -7.79 4.03
C VAL A 102 8.44 -7.15 3.36
N ARG A 103 8.57 -6.71 2.10
CA ARG A 103 7.47 -6.14 1.31
C ARG A 103 6.33 -7.14 1.17
N ASP A 104 6.65 -8.38 0.82
CA ASP A 104 5.65 -9.42 0.58
C ASP A 104 4.92 -9.78 1.89
N ALA A 105 5.64 -9.86 3.02
CA ALA A 105 5.03 -10.05 4.34
C ALA A 105 4.06 -8.92 4.73
N LEU A 106 4.46 -7.66 4.51
CA LEU A 106 3.59 -6.51 4.76
C LEU A 106 2.37 -6.52 3.83
N ARG A 107 2.58 -6.81 2.54
CA ARG A 107 1.50 -6.91 1.56
C ARG A 107 0.46 -7.95 1.99
N THR A 108 0.89 -9.12 2.44
CA THR A 108 -0.04 -10.15 2.96
C THR A 108 -0.88 -9.61 4.11
N LEU A 109 -0.29 -8.90 5.09
CA LEU A 109 -1.03 -8.30 6.19
C LEU A 109 -2.03 -7.22 5.74
N LEU A 110 -1.66 -6.41 4.75
CA LEU A 110 -2.55 -5.39 4.18
C LEU A 110 -3.70 -6.03 3.39
N ASP A 111 -3.43 -7.07 2.61
CA ASP A 111 -4.47 -7.81 1.87
C ASP A 111 -5.45 -8.50 2.84
N GLU A 112 -4.96 -9.06 3.95
CA GLU A 112 -5.81 -9.59 5.02
C GLU A 112 -6.66 -8.49 5.68
N GLY A 113 -6.06 -7.34 5.96
CA GLY A 113 -6.74 -6.16 6.51
C GLY A 113 -7.86 -5.68 5.60
N GLU A 114 -7.59 -5.49 4.31
CA GLU A 114 -8.58 -5.09 3.32
C GLU A 114 -9.76 -6.06 3.26
N ARG A 115 -9.50 -7.37 3.18
CA ARG A 115 -10.54 -8.40 3.19
C ARG A 115 -11.40 -8.34 4.44
N ALA A 116 -10.79 -8.23 5.62
CA ALA A 116 -11.52 -8.15 6.88
C ALA A 116 -12.38 -6.88 6.99
N ILE A 117 -11.93 -5.74 6.44
CA ILE A 117 -12.76 -4.53 6.37
C ILE A 117 -13.93 -4.75 5.38
N GLY A 118 -13.67 -5.36 4.22
CA GLY A 118 -14.72 -5.73 3.26
C GLY A 118 -15.77 -6.67 3.86
N ASP A 119 -15.34 -7.67 4.63
CA ASP A 119 -16.23 -8.58 5.35
C ASP A 119 -17.10 -7.85 6.37
N LEU A 120 -16.50 -6.90 7.11
CA LEU A 120 -17.25 -6.03 8.03
C LEU A 120 -18.29 -5.20 7.29
N VAL A 121 -17.94 -4.57 6.17
CA VAL A 121 -18.88 -3.80 5.33
C VAL A 121 -20.03 -4.70 4.88
N GLY A 122 -19.73 -5.89 4.36
CA GLY A 122 -20.72 -6.84 3.90
C GLY A 122 -21.65 -7.32 5.03
N ALA A 123 -21.10 -7.61 6.21
CA ALA A 123 -21.88 -8.05 7.36
C ALA A 123 -22.80 -6.96 7.90
N VAL A 124 -22.29 -5.73 8.03
CA VAL A 124 -23.10 -4.54 8.38
C VAL A 124 -24.22 -4.34 7.38
N TYR A 125 -23.92 -4.49 6.08
CA TYR A 125 -24.91 -4.27 5.04
C TYR A 125 -26.09 -5.25 5.13
N ARG A 126 -25.78 -6.52 5.41
CA ARG A 126 -26.77 -7.61 5.55
C ARG A 126 -27.45 -7.68 6.92
N GLY A 127 -27.02 -6.87 7.89
CA GLY A 127 -27.49 -7.00 9.29
C GLY A 127 -27.00 -8.29 9.97
N ASP A 128 -25.91 -8.88 9.48
CA ASP A 128 -25.34 -10.12 10.00
C ASP A 128 -24.49 -9.85 11.24
N THR A 129 -25.12 -9.91 12.41
CA THR A 129 -24.45 -9.68 13.70
C THR A 129 -23.36 -10.70 14.03
N ALA A 130 -23.45 -11.94 13.52
CA ALA A 130 -22.39 -12.92 13.69
C ALA A 130 -21.18 -12.57 12.82
N GLY A 131 -21.43 -12.22 11.55
CA GLY A 131 -20.41 -11.73 10.62
C GLY A 131 -19.69 -10.47 11.11
N VAL A 132 -20.43 -9.50 11.68
CA VAL A 132 -19.83 -8.29 12.28
C VAL A 132 -18.90 -8.67 13.43
N ARG A 133 -19.30 -9.59 14.31
CA ARG A 133 -18.43 -10.06 15.41
C ARG A 133 -17.16 -10.74 14.91
N ALA A 134 -17.29 -11.60 13.91
CA ALA A 134 -16.16 -12.31 13.32
C ALA A 134 -15.17 -11.34 12.64
N ALA A 135 -15.69 -10.40 11.84
CA ALA A 135 -14.86 -9.41 11.15
C ALA A 135 -14.14 -8.47 12.13
N VAL A 136 -14.83 -8.00 13.19
CA VAL A 136 -14.20 -7.21 14.26
C VAL A 136 -13.10 -8.01 14.98
N ALA A 137 -13.32 -9.28 15.31
CA ALA A 137 -12.28 -10.11 15.91
C ALA A 137 -11.05 -10.28 14.99
N ALA A 138 -11.29 -10.50 13.69
CA ALA A 138 -10.23 -10.62 12.69
C ALA A 138 -9.42 -9.32 12.56
N LEU A 139 -10.09 -8.16 12.50
CA LEU A 139 -9.43 -6.84 12.45
C LEU A 139 -8.57 -6.58 13.69
N GLY A 140 -9.02 -7.02 14.87
CA GLY A 140 -8.22 -6.95 16.10
C GLY A 140 -6.90 -7.72 15.96
N ALA A 141 -6.97 -9.00 15.56
CA ALA A 141 -5.80 -9.85 15.39
C ALA A 141 -4.87 -9.40 14.24
N ILE A 142 -5.42 -8.84 13.15
CA ILE A 142 -4.62 -8.25 12.07
C ILE A 142 -3.93 -6.97 12.56
N GLY A 143 -4.64 -6.13 13.33
CA GLY A 143 -4.10 -4.93 13.95
C GLY A 143 -2.96 -5.23 14.93
N ASP A 144 -3.03 -6.32 15.68
CA ASP A 144 -1.94 -6.77 16.55
C ASP A 144 -0.71 -7.20 15.72
N ARG A 145 -0.90 -8.01 14.67
CA ARG A 145 0.19 -8.43 13.78
C ARG A 145 0.84 -7.27 13.02
N LEU A 146 0.06 -6.27 12.63
CA LEU A 146 0.58 -5.04 12.02
C LEU A 146 1.37 -4.19 13.03
N ALA A 147 0.93 -4.12 14.29
CA ALA A 147 1.69 -3.46 15.34
C ALA A 147 3.04 -4.16 15.56
N ASP A 148 3.05 -5.50 15.67
CA ASP A 148 4.29 -6.29 15.76
C ASP A 148 5.20 -6.11 14.54
N PHE A 149 4.62 -5.90 13.36
CA PHE A 149 5.38 -5.60 12.15
C PHE A 149 6.05 -4.22 12.24
N VAL A 150 5.32 -3.19 12.66
CA VAL A 150 5.82 -1.82 12.84
C VAL A 150 6.92 -1.78 13.90
N ASP A 151 6.75 -2.47 15.02
CA ASP A 151 7.74 -2.49 16.11
C ASP A 151 9.06 -3.16 15.71
N ARG A 152 9.01 -4.12 14.79
CA ARG A 152 10.22 -4.76 14.23
C ARG A 152 10.89 -3.94 13.12
N HIS A 153 10.19 -2.95 12.57
CA HIS A 153 10.70 -2.09 11.50
C HIS A 153 10.52 -0.61 11.84
N PRO A 154 11.14 -0.12 12.94
CA PRO A 154 11.13 1.30 13.27
C PRO A 154 11.98 2.03 12.22
N SER A 155 11.35 2.97 11.50
CA SER A 155 12.00 3.89 10.56
C SER A 155 13.19 4.62 11.18
#